data_AF-A0A5C9AK47-F1
#
_entry.id   AF-A0A5C9AK47-F1
#
_cell.length_a   1.000
_cell.length_b   1.000
_cell.length_c   1.000
_cell.angle_alpha   90.00
_cell.angle_beta   90.00
_cell.angle_gamma   90.00
#
_symmetry.space_group_name_H-M   'P 1'
#
loop_
_entity.id
_entity.type
_entity.pdbx_description
1 polymer ?
#
loop_
_entity_poly.entity_id
_entity_poly.type
_entity_poly.pdbx_seq_one_letter_code
_entity_poly.pdbx_strand_id
1 'polypeptide(L)'
;MQKILGLLVVLGCVFGGYFEAGGQLVAIWQPAEMIIILGAGFGAMIIGNPKHVLKEIAHQIKGVISKKQLGPEFQRQLLMCLYELLEMVQNGGLRML
;
A
#
# COMPACT_ATOMS: atom_id res chain seq x y z
N MET A 1 0.73 -8.97 8.16
CA MET A 1 1.65 -8.99 9.32
C MET A 1 3.13 -8.91 8.92
N GLN A 2 3.56 -9.42 7.76
CA GLN A 2 4.97 -9.40 7.33
C GLN A 2 5.55 -8.01 6.97
N LYS A 3 4.71 -7.00 6.71
CA LYS A 3 5.15 -5.66 6.28
C LYS A 3 6.03 -4.95 7.30
N ILE A 4 5.68 -5.05 8.59
CA ILE A 4 6.43 -4.41 9.68
C ILE A 4 7.78 -5.12 9.88
N LEU A 5 7.78 -6.45 9.83
CA LEU A 5 9.00 -7.24 9.99
C LEU A 5 9.96 -7.03 8.81
N GLY A 6 9.45 -6.99 7.57
CA GLY A 6 10.24 -6.66 6.40
C GLY A 6 10.82 -5.24 6.47
N LEU A 7 10.04 -4.27 6.94
CA LEU A 7 10.53 -2.90 7.15
C LEU A 7 11.71 -2.88 8.13
N LEU A 8 11.60 -3.59 9.26
CA LEU A 8 12.68 -3.65 10.26
C LEU A 8 13.96 -4.27 9.68
N VAL A 9 13.84 -5.34 8.89
CA VAL A 9 14.99 -5.97 8.23
C VAL A 9 15.67 -5.00 7.27
N VAL A 10 14.89 -4.31 6.42
CA VAL A 10 15.45 -3.32 5.47
C VAL A 10 16.16 -2.19 6.20
N LEU A 11 15.53 -1.59 7.21
CA LEU A 11 16.15 -0.52 7.99
C LEU A 11 17.43 -1.01 8.69
N GLY A 12 17.39 -2.21 9.28
CA GLY A 12 18.54 -2.82 9.93
C GLY A 12 19.72 -3.04 8.97
N CYS A 13 19.47 -3.58 7.77
CA CYS A 13 20.51 -3.78 6.77
C CYS A 13 21.08 -2.47 6.22
N VAL A 14 20.23 -1.47 5.93
CA VAL A 14 20.66 -0.19 5.36
C VAL A 14 21.48 0.61 6.36
N PHE A 15 20.97 0.80 7.59
CA PHE A 15 21.69 1.54 8.62
C PHE A 15 22.88 0.76 9.17
N GLY A 16 22.74 -0.56 9.34
CA GLY A 16 23.81 -1.43 9.80
C GLY A 16 24.99 -1.46 8.83
N GLY A 17 24.74 -1.67 7.54
CA GLY A 17 25.79 -1.67 6.51
C GLY A 17 26.44 -0.29 6.31
N TYR A 18 25.67 0.80 6.42
CA TYR A 18 26.22 2.15 6.36
C TYR A 18 27.13 2.48 7.55
N PHE A 19 26.74 2.02 8.75
CA PHE A 19 27.56 2.16 9.95
C PHE A 19 28.85 1.33 9.87
N GLU A 20 28.76 0.09 9.38
CA GLU A 20 29.93 -0.79 9.17
C GLU A 20 30.91 -0.21 8.14
N ALA A 21 30.40 0.44 7.09
CA ALA A 21 31.23 1.16 6.10
C ALA A 21 31.92 2.42 6.66
N GLY A 22 31.76 2.74 7.95
CA GLY A 22 32.35 3.92 8.59
C GLY A 22 31.60 5.22 8.31
N GLY A 23 30.36 5.14 7.78
CA GLY A 23 29.54 6.30 7.48
C GLY A 23 29.00 6.99 8.73
N GLN A 24 29.11 8.32 8.80
CA GLN A 24 28.43 9.10 9.84
C GLN A 24 26.95 9.21 9.52
N LEU A 25 26.07 8.67 10.37
CA LEU A 25 24.61 8.72 10.18
C LEU A 25 24.06 10.15 9.99
N VAL A 26 24.76 11.15 10.51
CA VAL A 26 24.45 12.57 10.33
C VAL A 26 24.54 13.00 8.87
N ALA A 27 25.43 12.41 8.08
CA ALA A 27 25.57 12.72 6.66
C ALA A 27 24.36 12.27 5.82
N ILE A 28 23.59 11.28 6.29
CA ILE A 28 22.33 10.86 5.64
C ILE A 28 21.26 11.96 5.77
N TRP A 29 21.32 12.77 6.84
CA TRP A 29 20.35 13.82 7.09
C TRP A 29 20.72 15.11 6.35
N GLN A 30 20.67 15.07 5.02
CA GLN A 30 20.88 16.24 4.17
C GLN A 30 19.54 16.75 3.61
N PRO A 31 18.99 17.85 4.15
CA PRO A 31 17.68 18.38 3.70
C PRO A 31 17.64 18.72 2.21
N ALA A 32 18.75 19.19 1.65
CA ALA A 32 18.85 19.49 0.23
C ALA A 32 18.65 18.24 -0.65
N GLU A 33 19.25 17.11 -0.28
CA GLU A 33 19.09 15.86 -1.04
C GLU A 33 17.65 15.34 -0.95
N MET A 34 16.99 15.48 0.19
CA MET A 34 15.57 15.13 0.31
C MET A 34 14.69 15.94 -0.66
N ILE A 35 14.94 17.25 -0.79
CA ILE A 35 14.20 18.09 -1.74
C ILE A 35 14.48 17.67 -3.18
N ILE A 36 15.75 17.37 -3.51
CA ILE A 36 16.15 16.95 -4.86
C ILE A 36 15.51 15.61 -5.21
N ILE A 37 15.63 14.59 -4.35
CA ILE A 37 15.14 13.24 -4.62
C ILE A 37 13.61 13.22 -4.64
N LEU A 38 12.96 13.80 -3.62
CA LEU A 38 11.50 13.83 -3.54
C LEU A 38 10.91 14.72 -4.64
N GLY A 39 11.50 15.88 -4.90
CA GLY A 39 11.06 16.80 -5.94
C GLY A 39 11.22 16.22 -7.34
N ALA A 40 12.36 15.59 -7.65
CA ALA A 40 12.58 14.93 -8.93
C ALA A 40 11.65 13.72 -9.11
N GLY A 41 11.49 12.89 -8.08
CA GLY A 41 10.59 11.74 -8.13
C GLY A 41 9.13 12.15 -8.31
N PHE A 42 8.66 13.16 -7.57
CA PHE A 42 7.29 13.66 -7.69
C PHE A 42 7.08 14.37 -9.03
N GLY A 43 8.04 15.16 -9.50
CA GLY A 43 8.01 15.80 -10.82
C GLY A 43 7.96 14.78 -11.95
N ALA A 44 8.80 13.74 -11.90
CA ALA A 44 8.80 12.66 -12.87
C ALA A 44 7.46 11.89 -12.87
N MET A 45 6.87 11.67 -11.69
CA MET A 45 5.55 11.04 -11.57
C MET A 45 4.45 11.88 -12.24
N ILE A 46 4.47 13.21 -12.08
CA ILE A 46 3.49 14.10 -12.72
C ILE A 46 3.66 14.11 -14.24
N ILE A 47 4.91 14.18 -14.74
CA ILE A 47 5.20 14.21 -16.17
C ILE A 47 4.84 12.88 -16.83
N GLY A 48 5.12 11.76 -16.17
CA GLY A 48 4.94 10.41 -16.71
C GLY A 48 3.51 9.87 -16.66
N ASN A 49 2.56 10.54 -15.99
CA ASN A 49 1.22 9.99 -15.77
C ASN A 49 0.10 10.99 -16.10
N PRO A 50 -1.02 10.51 -16.68
CA PRO A 50 -2.20 11.35 -16.91
C PRO A 50 -2.91 11.68 -15.59
N LYS A 51 -3.68 12.78 -15.59
CA LYS A 51 -4.33 13.36 -14.39
C LYS A 51 -5.22 12.36 -13.63
N HIS A 52 -5.87 11.42 -14.31
CA HIS A 52 -6.72 10.42 -13.64
C HIS A 52 -5.90 9.42 -12.82
N VAL A 53 -4.74 8.99 -13.30
CA VAL A 53 -3.83 8.09 -12.58
C VAL A 53 -3.29 8.77 -11.32
N LEU A 54 -2.89 10.05 -11.42
CA LEU A 54 -2.42 10.81 -10.25
C LEU A 54 -3.48 10.90 -9.15
N LYS A 55 -4.75 11.08 -9.53
CA LYS A 55 -5.87 11.13 -8.59
C LYS A 55 -6.11 9.77 -7.92
N GLU A 56 -6.04 8.69 -8.68
CA GLU A 56 -6.15 7.32 -8.15
C GLU A 56 -5.01 6.98 -7.20
N ILE A 57 -3.77 7.34 -7.53
CA ILE A 57 -2.61 7.16 -6.63
C ILE A 57 -2.87 7.85 -5.30
N ALA A 58 -3.33 9.11 -5.31
CA ALA A 58 -3.64 9.84 -4.08
C ALA A 58 -4.78 9.19 -3.26
N HIS A 59 -5.80 8.64 -3.93
CA HIS A 59 -6.90 7.92 -3.28
C HIS A 59 -6.42 6.60 -2.66
N GLN A 60 -5.61 5.83 -3.39
CA GLN A 60 -5.07 4.56 -2.92
C GLN A 60 -4.08 4.74 -1.77
N ILE A 61 -3.23 5.77 -1.78
CA ILE A 61 -2.35 6.09 -0.64
C ILE A 61 -3.19 6.28 0.64
N LYS A 62 -4.30 7.03 0.55
CA LYS A 62 -5.23 7.18 1.69
C LYS A 62 -5.84 5.84 2.10
N GLY A 63 -6.19 4.97 1.14
CA GLY A 63 -6.69 3.63 1.40
C GLY A 63 -5.68 2.68 2.06
N VAL A 64 -4.39 2.81 1.77
CA VAL A 64 -3.32 2.00 2.38
C VAL A 64 -3.06 2.44 3.82
N ILE A 65 -3.11 3.75 4.09
CA ILE A 65 -2.96 4.31 5.44
C ILE A 65 -4.22 4.03 6.26
N SER A 66 -5.41 4.11 5.64
CA SER A 66 -6.69 3.77 6.27
C SER A 66 -6.83 2.25 6.34
N LYS A 67 -6.34 1.68 7.43
CA LYS A 67 -6.31 0.24 7.71
C LYS A 67 -7.72 -0.33 7.78
N LYS A 68 -8.35 -0.67 6.64
CA LYS A 68 -9.58 -1.46 6.61
C LYS A 68 -9.22 -2.91 6.88
N GLN A 69 -9.01 -3.26 8.14
CA GLN A 69 -8.94 -4.67 8.53
C GLN A 69 -10.32 -5.27 8.29
N LEU A 70 -10.48 -5.96 7.17
CA LEU A 70 -11.63 -6.81 6.94
C LEU A 70 -11.52 -7.95 7.96
N GLY A 71 -12.22 -7.80 9.07
CA GLY A 71 -12.21 -8.76 10.15
C GLY A 71 -12.81 -10.11 9.73
N PRO A 72 -12.60 -11.15 10.54
CA PRO A 72 -13.16 -12.48 10.28
C PRO A 72 -14.69 -12.44 10.12
N GLU A 73 -15.38 -11.53 10.84
CA GLU A 73 -16.82 -11.30 10.69
C GLU A 73 -17.19 -10.79 9.30
N PHE A 74 -16.42 -9.88 8.72
CA PHE A 74 -16.68 -9.40 7.35
C PHE A 74 -16.49 -10.52 6.33
N GLN A 75 -15.48 -11.37 6.51
CA GLN A 75 -15.26 -12.53 5.65
C GLN A 75 -16.42 -13.54 5.76
N ARG A 76 -16.93 -13.76 6.97
CA ARG A 76 -18.09 -14.63 7.22
C ARG A 76 -19.36 -14.06 6.58
N GLN A 77 -19.63 -12.77 6.75
CA GLN A 77 -20.75 -12.08 6.12
C GLN A 77 -20.67 -12.15 4.60
N LEU A 78 -19.48 -11.98 4.03
CA LEU A 78 -19.26 -12.10 2.59
C LEU A 78 -19.54 -13.52 2.09
N LEU A 79 -19.13 -14.55 2.85
CA LEU A 79 -19.39 -15.94 2.52
C LEU A 79 -20.89 -16.27 2.60
N MET A 80 -21.60 -15.77 3.62
CA MET A 80 -23.05 -15.94 3.75
C MET A 80 -23.80 -15.25 2.61
N CYS A 81 -23.38 -14.03 2.23
CA CYS A 81 -23.95 -13.32 1.09
C CYS A 81 -23.73 -14.09 -0.23
N LEU A 82 -22.53 -14.64 -0.46
CA LEU A 82 -22.26 -15.51 -1.61
C LEU A 82 -23.13 -16.77 -1.60
N TYR A 83 -23.33 -17.39 -0.43
CA TYR A 83 -24.18 -18.57 -0.28
C TYR A 83 -25.64 -18.26 -0.60
N GLU A 84 -26.19 -17.17 -0.05
CA GLU A 84 -27.56 -16.73 -0.34
C GLU A 84 -27.77 -16.46 -1.83
N LEU A 85 -26.81 -15.81 -2.50
CA LEU A 85 -26.88 -15.57 -3.94
C LEU A 85 -26.88 -16.90 -4.73
N LEU A 86 -26.05 -17.86 -4.33
CA LEU A 86 -26.01 -19.19 -4.97
C LEU A 86 -27.31 -19.96 -4.75
N GLU A 87 -27.89 -19.88 -3.55
CA GLU A 87 -29.17 -20.54 -3.23
C GLU A 87 -30.34 -19.91 -4.00
N MET A 88 -30.37 -18.57 -4.13
CA MET A 88 -31.35 -17.89 -4.98
C MET A 88 -31.24 -18.32 -6.45
N VAL A 89 -30.03 -18.52 -6.97
CA VAL A 89 -29.81 -19.03 -8.33
C VAL A 89 -30.22 -20.50 -8.46
N GLN A 90 -29.93 -21.34 -7.47
CA GLN A 90 -30.35 -22.76 -7.51
C GLN A 90 -31.87 -22.90 -7.48
N ASN A 91 -32.56 -22.08 -6.69
CA ASN A 91 -34.01 -22.17 -6.49
C ASN A 91 -34.83 -21.40 -7.54
N GLY A 92 -34.32 -20.26 -8.04
CA GLY A 92 -35.03 -19.37 -8.99
C GLY A 92 -34.40 -19.29 -10.39
N GLY A 93 -33.25 -19.94 -10.60
CA GLY A 93 -32.46 -19.84 -11.83
C GLY A 93 -31.72 -18.51 -11.97
N LEU A 94 -30.88 -18.40 -13.00
CA LEU A 94 -30.08 -17.20 -13.31
C LEU A 94 -30.90 -15.93 -13.61
N ARG A 95 -32.22 -16.04 -13.81
CA ARG A 95 -33.11 -14.89 -14.08
C ARG A 95 -33.61 -14.19 -12.82
N MET A 96 -33.37 -14.77 -11.65
CA MET A 96 -33.83 -14.26 -10.35
C MET A 96 -32.76 -13.38 -9.64
N LEU A 97 -31.51 -13.40 -10.13
CA LEU A 97 -30.46 -12.43 -9.80
C LEU A 97 -30.74 -11.09 -10.46
#